data_AF-A0A7V9AS97-F1
#
_entry.id   AF-A0A7V9AS97-F1
#
_cell.length_a   1.000
_cell.length_b   1.000
_cell.length_c   1.000
_cell.angle_alpha   90.00
_cell.angle_beta   90.00
_cell.angle_gamma   90.00
#
_symmetry.space_group_name_H-M   'P 1'
#
loop_
_entity.id
_entity.type
_entity.pdbx_description
1 polymer ?
#
loop_
_entity_poly.entity_id
_entity_poly.type
_entity_poly.pdbx_seq_one_letter_code
_entity_poly.pdbx_strand_id
1 'polypeptide(L)'
;RCTEWFYKQLKQKPPRSPIHTIAFTRVESDGPSDATSECRTRYPDGLESARHAFSRAQSALSISLTFYELVLVGDRDDNSRYSENELKDLLESFKLPFHEVLPATTHVDALAAQFDLARKDNTLEAVMLSIGVLYDKGYRLTTADRTALNNVSG
;
A
#
# COMPACT_ATOMS: atom_id res chain seq x y z
N ARG A 1 -16.19 -8.89 -1.27
CA ARG A 1 -17.40 -9.40 -0.60
C ARG A 1 -18.69 -8.66 -1.00
N CYS A 2 -18.91 -7.37 -0.68
CA CYS A 2 -20.19 -6.71 -1.05
C CYS A 2 -20.33 -6.36 -2.54
N THR A 3 -19.27 -5.89 -3.19
CA THR A 3 -19.28 -5.59 -4.64
C THR A 3 -19.62 -6.84 -5.46
N GLU A 4 -18.98 -7.98 -5.16
CA GLU A 4 -19.29 -9.29 -5.75
C GLU A 4 -20.73 -9.75 -5.45
N TRP A 5 -21.20 -9.52 -4.22
CA TRP A 5 -22.58 -9.84 -3.84
C TRP A 5 -23.58 -9.04 -4.68
N PHE A 6 -23.39 -7.73 -4.85
CA PHE A 6 -24.25 -6.90 -5.70
C PHE A 6 -24.22 -7.37 -7.17
N TYR A 7 -23.06 -7.72 -7.72
CA TYR A 7 -22.97 -8.31 -9.07
C TYR A 7 -23.77 -9.62 -9.19
N LYS A 8 -23.65 -10.52 -8.21
CA LYS A 8 -24.44 -11.77 -8.17
C LYS A 8 -25.94 -11.49 -8.12
N GLN A 9 -26.39 -10.53 -7.33
CA GLN A 9 -27.81 -10.15 -7.22
C GLN A 9 -28.36 -9.54 -8.52
N LEU A 10 -27.59 -8.67 -9.16
CA LEU A 10 -27.99 -8.01 -10.41
C LEU A 10 -27.83 -8.92 -11.65
N LYS A 11 -27.35 -10.16 -11.47
CA LYS A 11 -26.96 -11.07 -12.56
C LYS A 11 -26.01 -10.42 -13.57
N GLN A 12 -25.20 -9.47 -13.11
CA GLN A 12 -24.20 -8.77 -13.90
C GLN A 12 -22.83 -9.40 -13.66
N LYS A 13 -22.02 -9.50 -14.72
CA LYS A 13 -20.61 -9.87 -14.55
C LYS A 13 -19.81 -8.66 -14.06
N PRO A 14 -18.90 -8.82 -13.09
CA PRO A 14 -17.92 -7.80 -12.77
C PRO A 14 -17.14 -7.40 -14.04
N PRO A 15 -16.87 -6.11 -14.27
CA PRO A 15 -15.97 -5.68 -15.34
C PRO A 15 -14.62 -6.33 -15.08
N ARG A 16 -14.00 -6.85 -16.13
CA ARG A 16 -12.61 -7.31 -16.05
C ARG A 16 -11.75 -6.09 -15.76
N SER A 17 -11.03 -6.09 -14.65
CA SER A 17 -10.08 -5.01 -14.37
C SER A 17 -9.05 -5.00 -15.50
N PRO A 18 -8.75 -3.85 -16.11
CA PRO A 18 -7.51 -3.73 -16.88
C PRO A 18 -6.37 -4.06 -15.90
N ILE A 19 -5.49 -4.95 -16.35
CA ILE A 19 -4.52 -5.67 -15.55
C ILE A 19 -3.67 -4.68 -14.74
N HIS A 20 -3.70 -4.79 -13.41
CA HIS A 20 -2.62 -4.35 -12.54
C HIS A 20 -2.10 -5.60 -11.84
N THR A 21 -0.85 -5.96 -12.15
CA THR A 21 -0.14 -7.13 -11.64
C THR A 21 0.24 -6.94 -10.17
N ILE A 22 -0.76 -7.02 -9.29
CA ILE A 22 -0.60 -7.43 -7.89
C ILE A 22 -1.70 -8.47 -7.66
N ALA A 23 -1.32 -9.75 -7.72
CA ALA A 23 -2.25 -10.84 -7.51
C ALA A 23 -2.46 -11.02 -6.00
N PHE A 24 -3.54 -10.44 -5.49
CA PHE A 24 -4.03 -10.76 -4.14
C PHE A 24 -4.64 -12.17 -4.18
N THR A 25 -3.97 -13.15 -3.56
CA THR A 25 -4.55 -14.48 -3.40
C THR A 25 -5.51 -14.43 -2.23
N ARG A 26 -6.80 -14.58 -2.51
CA ARG A 26 -7.81 -14.57 -1.45
C ARG A 26 -7.68 -15.83 -0.61
N VAL A 27 -7.32 -15.69 0.66
CA VAL A 27 -7.58 -16.75 1.65
C VAL A 27 -9.09 -16.91 1.76
N GLU A 28 -9.61 -18.02 1.26
CA GLU A 28 -11.01 -18.41 1.39
C GLU A 28 -11.30 -18.68 2.87
N SER A 29 -11.87 -17.68 3.55
CA SER A 29 -12.56 -17.89 4.82
C SER A 29 -13.97 -18.37 4.49
N ASP A 30 -14.15 -19.68 4.63
CA ASP A 30 -15.43 -20.39 4.59
C ASP A 30 -16.44 -19.76 5.56
N GLY A 31 -17.65 -19.51 5.06
CA GLY A 31 -18.77 -19.06 5.88
C GLY A 31 -19.92 -18.45 5.07
N PRO A 32 -20.97 -19.21 4.76
CA PRO A 32 -22.19 -18.71 4.15
C PRO A 32 -23.25 -18.45 5.24
N SER A 33 -23.44 -17.20 5.69
CA SER A 33 -24.70 -16.65 6.27
C SER A 33 -24.43 -15.39 7.07
N ASP A 34 -24.66 -14.21 6.46
CA ASP A 34 -25.08 -12.92 7.07
C ASP A 34 -24.80 -11.72 6.15
N ALA A 35 -24.05 -11.91 5.07
CA ALA A 35 -23.70 -10.85 4.12
C ALA A 35 -24.91 -10.19 3.42
N THR A 36 -26.09 -10.81 3.45
CA THR A 36 -27.31 -10.35 2.76
C THR A 36 -27.92 -9.08 3.37
N SER A 37 -28.01 -9.00 4.70
CA SER A 37 -28.47 -7.77 5.39
C SER A 37 -27.33 -6.76 5.47
N GLU A 38 -26.13 -7.23 5.80
CA GLU A 38 -24.97 -6.37 6.08
C GLU A 38 -24.54 -5.53 4.86
N CYS A 39 -24.52 -6.10 3.65
CA CYS A 39 -24.10 -5.35 2.47
C CYS A 39 -25.12 -4.30 2.02
N ARG A 40 -26.43 -4.56 2.17
CA ARG A 40 -27.47 -3.55 1.88
C ARG A 40 -27.48 -2.44 2.92
N THR A 41 -27.29 -2.78 4.20
CA THR A 41 -27.19 -1.78 5.27
C THR A 41 -25.92 -0.94 5.14
N ARG A 42 -24.80 -1.54 4.76
CA ARG A 42 -23.51 -0.84 4.60
C ARG A 42 -23.44 0.01 3.32
N TYR A 43 -24.17 -0.38 2.27
CA TYR A 43 -24.19 0.31 0.96
C TYR A 43 -25.65 0.49 0.50
N PRO A 44 -26.40 1.40 1.14
CA PRO A 44 -27.82 1.63 0.81
C PRO A 44 -28.00 2.15 -0.63
N ASP A 45 -27.03 2.91 -1.13
CA ASP A 45 -26.99 3.43 -2.50
C ASP A 45 -26.61 2.37 -3.55
N GLY A 46 -26.41 1.12 -3.11
CA GLY A 46 -26.24 -0.03 -3.99
C GLY A 46 -24.82 -0.19 -4.56
N LEU A 47 -24.75 -0.84 -5.73
CA LEU A 47 -23.50 -1.34 -6.32
C LEU A 47 -22.44 -0.25 -6.52
N GLU A 48 -22.81 0.97 -6.90
CA GLU A 48 -21.84 2.02 -7.22
C GLU A 48 -21.10 2.52 -5.97
N SER A 49 -21.81 2.69 -4.85
CA SER A 49 -21.17 3.00 -3.57
C SER A 49 -20.21 1.89 -3.12
N ALA A 50 -20.58 0.62 -3.34
CA ALA A 50 -19.73 -0.53 -3.07
C ALA A 50 -18.51 -0.60 -4.02
N ARG A 51 -18.63 -0.16 -5.27
CA ARG A 51 -17.51 -0.03 -6.22
C ARG A 51 -16.56 1.07 -5.79
N HIS A 52 -17.06 2.25 -5.44
CA HIS A 52 -16.23 3.34 -4.94
C HIS A 52 -15.47 2.95 -3.67
N ALA A 53 -16.13 2.30 -2.72
CA ALA A 53 -15.46 1.82 -1.51
C ALA A 53 -14.39 0.75 -1.81
N PHE A 54 -14.69 -0.18 -2.73
CA PHE A 54 -13.70 -1.16 -3.18
C PHE A 54 -12.52 -0.50 -3.88
N SER A 55 -12.76 0.45 -4.79
CA SER A 55 -11.71 1.19 -5.48
C SER A 55 -10.81 1.94 -4.50
N ARG A 56 -11.38 2.65 -3.52
CA ARG A 56 -10.60 3.31 -2.45
C ARG A 56 -9.75 2.32 -1.65
N ALA A 57 -10.32 1.16 -1.29
CA ALA A 57 -9.58 0.13 -0.57
C ALA A 57 -8.43 -0.44 -1.40
N GLN A 58 -8.63 -0.66 -2.71
CA GLN A 58 -7.58 -1.11 -3.61
C GLN A 58 -6.47 -0.06 -3.78
N SER A 59 -6.82 1.21 -3.94
CA SER A 59 -5.81 2.28 -4.02
C SER A 59 -5.03 2.42 -2.71
N ALA A 60 -5.69 2.38 -1.55
CA ALA A 60 -5.03 2.41 -0.25
C ALA A 60 -4.09 1.21 -0.05
N LEU A 61 -4.48 0.01 -0.50
CA LEU A 61 -3.62 -1.17 -0.48
C LEU A 61 -2.39 -0.99 -1.38
N SER A 62 -2.58 -0.47 -2.59
CA SER A 62 -1.47 -0.18 -3.51
C SER A 62 -0.47 0.80 -2.89
N ILE A 63 -0.95 1.88 -2.29
CA ILE A 63 -0.09 2.86 -1.59
C ILE A 63 0.66 2.21 -0.43
N SER A 64 -0.04 1.38 0.37
CA SER A 64 0.57 0.68 1.51
C SER A 64 1.67 -0.27 1.07
N LEU A 65 1.45 -1.05 0.01
CA LEU A 65 2.45 -1.99 -0.50
C LEU A 65 3.65 -1.27 -1.13
N THR A 66 3.43 -0.20 -1.89
CA THR A 66 4.54 0.57 -2.47
C THR A 66 5.34 1.32 -1.40
N PHE A 67 4.69 1.79 -0.33
CA PHE A 67 5.42 2.38 0.79
C PHE A 67 6.22 1.31 1.56
N TYR A 68 5.66 0.11 1.72
CA TYR A 68 6.39 -1.00 2.31
C TYR A 68 7.61 -1.41 1.47
N GLU A 69 7.46 -1.46 0.14
CA GLU A 69 8.58 -1.65 -0.79
C GLU A 69 9.66 -0.58 -0.61
N LEU A 70 9.28 0.69 -0.48
CA LEU A 70 10.23 1.78 -0.24
C LEU A 70 11.03 1.59 1.06
N VAL A 71 10.35 1.21 2.15
CA VAL A 71 10.98 0.94 3.45
C VAL A 71 12.01 -0.19 3.31
N LEU A 72 11.63 -1.28 2.63
CA LEU A 72 12.54 -2.39 2.37
C LEU A 72 13.75 -1.95 1.53
N VAL A 73 13.51 -1.29 0.39
CA VAL A 73 14.57 -0.77 -0.48
C VAL A 73 15.52 0.18 0.24
N GLY A 74 15.03 0.95 1.20
CA GLY A 74 15.85 1.87 2.00
C GLY A 74 16.84 1.17 2.93
N ASP A 75 16.63 -0.11 3.26
CA ASP A 75 17.53 -0.94 4.08
C ASP A 75 18.54 -1.60 3.15
N ARG A 76 19.55 -0.83 2.73
CA ARG A 76 20.40 -1.15 1.57
C ARG A 76 21.14 -2.46 1.70
N ASP A 77 21.51 -2.82 2.92
CA ASP A 77 22.28 -4.02 3.24
C ASP A 77 21.41 -5.16 3.82
N ASP A 78 20.08 -5.04 3.75
CA ASP A 78 19.08 -6.00 4.23
C ASP A 78 19.26 -6.41 5.70
N ASN A 79 19.87 -5.58 6.55
CA ASN A 79 20.21 -5.93 7.93
C ASN A 79 19.05 -5.69 8.94
N SER A 80 17.90 -5.21 8.44
CA SER A 80 16.70 -4.81 9.19
C SER A 80 16.88 -3.59 10.10
N ARG A 81 17.90 -2.75 9.86
CA ARG A 81 18.20 -1.54 10.63
C ARG A 81 18.82 -0.47 9.73
N TYR A 82 18.17 0.67 9.66
CA TYR A 82 18.76 1.84 9.01
C TYR A 82 19.99 2.35 9.76
N SER A 83 21.11 2.41 9.04
CA SER A 83 22.21 3.29 9.36
C SER A 83 21.80 4.77 9.21
N GLU A 84 22.60 5.68 9.76
CA GLU A 84 22.36 7.12 9.61
C GLU A 84 22.35 7.57 8.15
N ASN A 85 23.20 6.97 7.31
CA ASN A 85 23.26 7.29 5.89
C ASN A 85 21.99 6.83 5.15
N GLU A 86 21.49 5.64 5.45
CA GLU A 86 20.25 5.12 4.85
C GLU A 86 19.03 5.92 5.28
N LEU A 87 18.96 6.26 6.58
CA LEU A 87 17.89 7.10 7.10
C LEU A 87 17.91 8.50 6.47
N LYS A 88 19.09 9.09 6.32
CA LYS A 88 19.28 10.36 5.62
C LYS A 88 18.85 10.27 4.16
N ASP A 89 19.28 9.24 3.44
CA ASP A 89 18.93 9.06 2.04
C ASP A 89 17.42 8.87 1.84
N LEU A 90 16.78 8.12 2.75
CA LEU A 90 15.33 7.89 2.78
C LEU A 90 14.56 9.19 3.04
N LEU A 91 14.98 10.02 3.99
CA LEU A 91 14.37 11.34 4.22
C LEU A 91 14.54 12.28 3.02
N GLU A 92 15.75 12.35 2.47
CA GLU A 92 16.05 13.19 1.30
C GLU A 92 15.22 12.79 0.08
N SER A 93 14.90 11.49 -0.08
CA SER A 93 14.02 11.00 -1.14
C SER A 93 12.61 11.59 -1.08
N PHE A 94 12.15 11.96 0.12
CA PHE A 94 10.91 12.71 0.36
C PHE A 94 11.12 14.23 0.49
N LYS A 95 12.33 14.73 0.23
CA LYS A 95 12.73 16.12 0.45
C LYS A 95 12.56 16.58 1.90
N LEU A 96 12.65 15.64 2.85
CA LEU A 96 12.66 15.91 4.28
C LEU A 96 14.09 16.19 4.76
N PRO A 97 14.28 17.10 5.73
CA PRO A 97 15.59 17.37 6.29
C PRO A 97 16.03 16.23 7.23
N PHE A 98 17.30 15.86 7.16
CA PHE A 98 17.95 15.04 8.18
C PHE A 98 18.70 15.95 9.17
N HIS A 99 18.53 15.67 10.45
CA HIS A 99 19.18 16.39 11.54
C HIS A 99 19.89 15.37 12.43
N GLU A 100 21.23 15.38 12.43
CA GLU A 100 22.09 14.46 13.18
C GLU A 100 21.85 14.51 14.70
N VAL A 101 21.44 15.67 15.21
CA VAL A 101 21.16 15.87 16.64
C VAL A 101 19.79 15.33 17.07
N LEU A 102 18.91 15.03 16.13
CA LEU A 102 17.58 14.52 16.44
C LEU A 102 17.58 12.99 16.54
N PRO A 103 16.81 12.41 17.47
CA PRO A 103 16.65 10.96 17.55
C PRO A 103 16.08 10.37 16.24
N ALA A 104 16.52 9.17 15.88
CA ALA A 104 16.01 8.44 14.72
C ALA A 104 14.47 8.30 14.72
N THR A 105 13.84 8.19 15.89
CA THR A 105 12.37 8.15 16.01
C THR A 105 11.69 9.39 15.45
N THR A 106 12.29 10.57 15.60
CA THR A 106 11.74 11.83 15.06
C THR A 106 11.71 11.82 13.54
N HIS A 107 12.75 11.25 12.94
CA HIS A 107 12.85 11.07 11.49
C HIS A 107 11.86 10.02 10.98
N VAL A 108 11.68 8.93 11.71
CA VAL A 108 10.67 7.90 11.41
C VAL A 108 9.25 8.48 11.49
N ASP A 109 8.96 9.30 12.49
CA ASP A 109 7.66 9.97 12.62
C ASP A 109 7.37 10.90 11.42
N ALA A 110 8.41 11.60 10.93
CA ALA A 110 8.29 12.43 9.73
C ALA A 110 7.99 11.60 8.46
N LEU A 111 8.62 10.43 8.31
CA LEU A 111 8.34 9.49 7.22
C LEU A 111 6.92 8.91 7.33
N ALA A 112 6.48 8.54 8.53
CA ALA A 112 5.12 8.08 8.79
C ALA A 112 4.07 9.14 8.44
N ALA A 113 4.36 10.42 8.71
CA ALA A 113 3.49 11.52 8.32
C ALA A 113 3.37 11.64 6.78
N GLN A 114 4.44 11.40 6.02
CA GLN A 114 4.37 11.36 4.55
C GLN A 114 3.51 10.21 4.04
N PHE A 115 3.60 9.05 4.67
CA PHE A 115 2.73 7.91 4.36
C PHE A 115 1.25 8.25 4.58
N ASP A 116 0.91 8.85 5.71
CA ASP A 116 -0.47 9.21 6.02
C ASP A 116 -1.02 10.28 5.07
N LEU A 117 -0.20 11.25 4.66
CA LEU A 117 -0.55 12.21 3.62
C LEU A 117 -0.83 11.51 2.28
N ALA A 118 0.08 10.64 1.84
CA ALA A 118 -0.08 9.89 0.59
C ALA A 118 -1.35 9.03 0.58
N ARG A 119 -1.67 8.36 1.70
CA ARG A 119 -2.93 7.60 1.85
C ARG A 119 -4.16 8.49 1.84
N LYS A 120 -4.12 9.63 2.53
CA LYS A 120 -5.25 10.55 2.63
C LYS A 120 -5.59 11.16 1.26
N ASP A 121 -4.57 11.55 0.51
CA ASP A 121 -4.73 12.19 -0.80
C ASP A 121 -4.87 11.16 -1.93
N ASN A 122 -4.71 9.87 -1.61
CA ASN A 122 -4.76 8.75 -2.55
C ASN A 122 -3.72 8.88 -3.68
N THR A 123 -2.53 9.42 -3.36
CA THR A 123 -1.47 9.73 -4.31
C THR A 123 -0.30 8.77 -4.13
N LEU A 124 0.00 8.00 -5.18
CA LEU A 124 1.15 7.10 -5.22
C LEU A 124 2.44 7.79 -5.67
N GLU A 125 2.30 8.93 -6.34
CA GLU A 125 3.38 9.63 -7.05
C GLU A 125 4.57 9.96 -6.13
N ALA A 126 4.31 10.54 -4.94
CA ALA A 126 5.37 10.90 -4.02
C ALA A 126 6.21 9.69 -3.57
N VAL A 127 5.56 8.55 -3.33
CA VAL A 127 6.24 7.31 -2.93
C VAL A 127 7.07 6.75 -4.10
N MET A 128 6.51 6.73 -5.31
CA MET A 128 7.22 6.25 -6.50
C MET A 128 8.42 7.12 -6.85
N LEU A 129 8.28 8.45 -6.74
CA LEU A 129 9.39 9.38 -6.95
C LEU A 129 10.49 9.18 -5.91
N SER A 130 10.13 8.94 -4.65
CA SER A 130 11.08 8.63 -3.57
C SER A 130 11.86 7.33 -3.86
N ILE A 131 11.19 6.26 -4.30
CA ILE A 131 11.87 5.02 -4.75
C ILE A 131 12.84 5.32 -5.89
N GLY A 132 12.43 6.13 -6.87
CA GLY A 132 13.29 6.57 -7.98
C GLY A 132 14.57 7.26 -7.49
N VAL A 133 14.46 8.17 -6.51
CA VAL A 133 15.62 8.84 -5.90
C VAL A 133 16.56 7.83 -5.21
N LEU A 134 16.01 6.85 -4.48
CA LEU A 134 16.84 5.80 -3.88
C LEU A 134 17.52 4.96 -4.95
N TYR A 135 16.85 4.65 -6.06
CA TYR A 135 17.46 3.94 -7.17
C TYR A 135 18.60 4.75 -7.83
N ASP A 136 18.46 6.07 -7.95
CA ASP A 136 19.55 6.92 -8.45
C ASP A 136 20.76 6.92 -7.48
N LYS A 137 20.53 6.74 -6.19
CA LYS A 137 21.57 6.58 -5.15
C LYS A 137 22.16 5.16 -5.06
N GLY A 138 21.68 4.22 -5.87
CA GLY A 138 22.20 2.85 -5.96
C GLY A 138 21.50 1.82 -5.08
N TYR A 139 20.43 2.19 -4.37
CA TYR A 139 19.57 1.25 -3.66
C TYR A 139 18.79 0.40 -4.66
N ARG A 140 18.51 -0.86 -4.37
CA ARG A 140 17.83 -1.77 -5.30
C ARG A 140 16.94 -2.71 -4.51
N LEU A 141 15.81 -3.08 -5.12
CA LEU A 141 14.98 -4.16 -4.62
C LEU A 141 15.76 -5.48 -4.64
N THR A 142 15.95 -6.06 -3.47
CA THR A 142 16.68 -7.31 -3.29
C THR A 142 15.76 -8.53 -3.40
N THR A 143 16.33 -9.72 -3.44
CA THR A 143 15.55 -10.97 -3.38
C THR A 143 14.87 -11.12 -2.01
N ALA A 144 15.49 -10.62 -0.94
CA ALA A 144 14.92 -10.62 0.40
C ALA A 144 13.68 -9.72 0.44
N ASP A 145 13.77 -8.50 -0.11
CA ASP A 145 12.64 -7.58 -0.22
C ASP A 145 11.46 -8.18 -0.97
N ARG A 146 11.74 -8.80 -2.12
CA ARG A 146 10.69 -9.45 -2.92
C ARG A 146 10.00 -10.58 -2.16
N THR A 147 10.75 -11.32 -1.36
CA THR A 147 10.20 -12.37 -0.50
C THR A 147 9.32 -11.77 0.59
N ALA A 148 9.76 -10.69 1.24
CA ALA A 148 8.98 -9.97 2.25
C ALA A 148 7.67 -9.39 1.65
N LEU A 149 7.74 -8.76 0.48
CA LEU A 149 6.58 -8.26 -0.25
C LEU A 149 5.57 -9.36 -0.58
N ASN A 150 6.04 -10.51 -1.07
CA ASN A 150 5.17 -11.64 -1.38
C ASN A 150 4.47 -12.20 -0.13
N ASN A 151 5.13 -12.20 1.03
CA ASN A 151 4.54 -12.69 2.28
C ASN A 151 3.40 -11.81 2.80
N VAL A 152 3.37 -10.51 2.47
CA VAL A 152 2.31 -9.58 2.90
C VAL A 152 1.24 -9.34 1.84
N SER A 153 1.52 -9.70 0.59
CA SER A 153 0.58 -9.57 -0.54
C SER A 153 -0.10 -10.89 -0.92
N GLY A 154 0.43 -12.01 -0.44
CA GLY A 154 -0.05 -13.39 -0.68
C GLY A 154 -1.21 -13.84 0.19
#